data_AF-A0A7S9WXT8-F1
#
_entry.id   AF-A0A7S9WXT8-F1
#
_cell.length_a   1.000
_cell.length_b   1.000
_cell.length_c   1.000
_cell.angle_alpha   90.00
_cell.angle_beta   90.00
_cell.angle_gamma   90.00
#
_symmetry.space_group_name_H-M   'P 1'
#
loop_
_entity.id
_entity.type
_entity.pdbx_description
1 polymer ?
#
loop_
_entity_poly.entity_id
_entity_poly.type
_entity_poly.pdbx_seq_one_letter_code
_entity_poly.pdbx_strand_id
1 'polypeptide(L)'
;MPLLQDVCNIYGITKCELANMLGISKATLDGWANENKMPKKTRLALELILDDHYKSSLLSDISELISKISTFNTQNTHIISKWEDDQMMLVERIKYILDEFNLNTISASEKLNETSFEKLYKILKLQIIPDFDFLNKFSNTFTINNEWLKTGKRYPFDVKFIKSNTLDELSEEVEDFKKIYIIHSSDNKAYTEIVVEYQTGKFDIFKNVYCIGEDFIMSGPECYDLYELYKFYIKHEHKISLRVLERKDYDKLNSSNYYIGNIMKNSKPSYMLDDLFDLKYLNKNTYGNFFIECTDIIKERVEYEKNKRIKNNE
;
A
#
# COMPACT_ATOMS: atom_id res chain seq x y z
N MET A 1 58.09 30.57 36.56
CA MET A 1 57.61 31.12 35.26
C MET A 1 56.32 30.52 34.69
N PRO A 2 55.90 29.26 34.94
CA PRO A 2 54.75 28.68 34.23
C PRO A 2 53.42 29.35 34.60
N LEU A 3 53.11 29.52 35.90
CA LEU A 3 51.80 30.00 36.37
C LEU A 3 51.32 31.33 35.74
N LEU A 4 52.16 32.37 35.72
CA LEU A 4 51.78 33.66 35.13
C LEU A 4 51.63 33.59 33.61
N GLN A 5 52.42 32.74 32.96
CA GLN A 5 52.35 32.54 31.52
C GLN A 5 51.10 31.73 31.15
N ASP A 6 50.75 30.72 31.94
CA ASP A 6 49.59 29.88 31.73
C ASP A 6 48.29 30.69 31.88
N VAL A 7 48.22 31.58 32.88
CA VAL A 7 47.08 32.51 33.02
C VAL A 7 47.00 33.47 31.83
N CYS A 8 48.12 34.05 31.41
CA CYS A 8 48.15 34.92 30.22
C CYS A 8 47.68 34.17 28.97
N ASN A 9 48.11 32.91 28.79
CA ASN A 9 47.76 32.09 27.63
C ASN A 9 46.27 31.73 27.61
N ILE A 10 45.69 31.37 28.77
CA ILE A 10 44.27 31.01 28.88
C ILE A 10 43.35 32.17 28.54
N TYR A 11 43.67 33.38 29.04
CA TYR A 11 42.84 34.57 28.78
C TYR A 11 43.23 35.32 27.50
N GLY A 12 44.27 34.88 26.79
CA GLY A 12 44.77 35.54 25.58
C GLY A 12 45.31 36.97 25.83
N ILE A 13 45.79 37.24 27.04
CA ILE A 13 46.25 38.57 27.47
C ILE A 13 47.77 38.64 27.60
N THR A 14 48.31 39.84 27.51
CA THR A 14 49.73 40.11 27.75
C THR A 14 50.03 40.25 29.25
N LYS A 15 51.30 40.05 29.63
CA LYS A 15 51.76 40.28 31.02
C LYS A 15 51.54 41.72 31.50
N CYS A 16 51.56 42.69 30.58
CA CYS A 16 51.23 44.09 30.89
C CYS A 16 49.76 44.23 31.29
N GLU A 17 48.86 43.59 30.54
CA GLU A 17 47.42 43.61 30.83
C GLU A 17 47.09 42.85 32.12
N LEU A 18 47.75 41.70 32.35
CA LEU A 18 47.62 40.98 33.61
C LEU A 18 48.09 41.83 34.81
N ALA A 19 49.21 42.55 34.68
CA ALA A 19 49.70 43.46 35.73
C ALA A 19 48.71 44.60 36.01
N ASN A 20 48.13 45.18 34.95
CA ASN A 20 47.10 46.20 35.07
C ASN A 20 45.81 45.68 35.74
N MET A 21 45.36 44.47 35.38
CA MET A 21 44.20 43.82 36.01
C MET A 21 44.41 43.53 37.49
N LEU A 22 45.65 43.19 37.88
CA LEU A 22 46.03 42.97 39.27
C LEU A 22 46.34 44.28 40.04
N GLY A 23 46.28 45.44 39.37
CA GLY A 23 46.54 46.76 39.99
C GLY A 23 48.01 46.99 40.38
N ILE A 24 48.95 46.30 39.71
CA ILE A 24 50.39 46.36 40.02
C ILE A 24 51.21 46.77 38.80
N SER A 25 52.46 47.22 39.05
CA SER A 25 53.36 47.55 37.95
C SER A 25 53.85 46.28 37.23
N LYS A 26 54.08 46.37 35.92
CA LYS A 26 54.71 45.29 35.13
C LYS A 26 56.04 44.83 35.73
N ALA A 27 56.86 45.77 36.23
CA ALA A 27 58.14 45.45 36.87
C ALA A 27 57.96 44.63 38.15
N THR A 28 56.88 44.86 38.90
CA THR A 28 56.51 44.07 40.08
C THR A 28 56.09 42.66 39.68
N LEU A 29 55.29 42.52 38.61
CA LEU A 29 54.87 41.23 38.07
C LEU A 29 56.05 40.42 37.49
N ASP A 30 56.97 41.08 36.79
CA ASP A 30 58.21 40.46 36.27
C ASP A 30 59.12 40.01 37.42
N GLY A 31 59.12 40.74 38.54
CA GLY A 31 59.81 40.35 39.79
C GLY A 31 59.24 39.10 40.46
N TRP A 32 57.99 38.73 40.17
CA TRP A 32 57.33 37.51 40.64
C TRP A 32 57.62 36.27 39.79
N ALA A 33 58.45 36.40 38.74
CA ALA A 33 58.92 35.25 37.97
C ALA A 33 59.68 34.21 38.83
N ASN A 34 60.28 34.69 39.94
CA ASN A 34 60.81 33.86 41.03
C ASN A 34 59.71 33.55 42.04
N GLU A 35 59.30 32.29 42.15
CA GLU A 35 58.14 31.85 42.95
C GLU A 35 58.20 32.24 44.43
N ASN A 36 59.41 32.40 44.99
CA ASN A 36 59.62 32.82 46.39
C ASN A 36 59.34 34.31 46.64
N LYS A 37 59.15 35.12 45.60
CA LYS A 37 58.84 36.56 45.69
C LYS A 37 57.36 36.88 45.45
N MET A 38 56.57 35.90 44.99
CA MET A 38 55.12 36.08 44.79
C MET A 38 54.38 35.94 46.13
N PRO A 39 53.48 36.87 46.48
CA PRO A 39 52.64 36.71 47.68
C PRO A 39 51.79 35.44 47.61
N LYS A 40 51.75 34.67 48.70
CA LYS A 40 51.01 33.39 48.77
C LYS A 40 49.54 33.50 48.37
N LYS A 41 48.87 34.59 48.76
CA LYS A 41 47.47 34.85 48.41
C LYS A 41 47.27 35.05 46.91
N THR A 42 48.20 35.74 46.25
CA THR A 42 48.16 35.99 44.81
C THR A 42 48.44 34.72 44.01
N ARG A 43 49.40 33.91 44.47
CA ARG A 43 49.65 32.59 43.89
C ARG A 43 48.40 31.71 43.93
N LEU A 44 47.78 31.60 45.11
CA LEU A 44 46.55 30.81 45.29
C LEU A 44 45.41 31.31 44.39
N ALA A 45 45.23 32.63 44.26
CA ALA A 45 44.19 33.19 43.39
C ALA A 45 44.43 32.85 41.91
N LEU A 46 45.69 32.90 41.43
CA LEU A 46 46.03 32.53 40.06
C LEU A 46 45.87 31.02 39.82
N GLU A 47 46.25 30.18 40.79
CA GLU A 47 46.04 28.72 40.72
C GLU A 47 44.53 28.38 40.69
N LEU A 48 43.70 29.06 41.48
CA LEU A 48 42.24 28.90 41.46
C LEU A 48 41.62 29.33 40.14
N ILE A 49 42.11 30.42 39.54
CA ILE A 49 41.66 30.89 38.22
C ILE A 49 41.97 29.85 37.13
N LEU A 50 43.17 29.25 37.15
CA LEU A 50 43.52 28.18 36.23
C LEU A 50 42.62 26.95 36.44
N ASP A 51 42.49 26.49 37.69
CA ASP A 51 41.69 25.32 38.05
C ASP A 51 40.20 25.48 37.66
N ASP A 52 39.63 26.67 37.88
CA ASP A 52 38.25 27.00 37.48
C ASP A 52 38.08 26.97 35.96
N HIS A 53 39.03 27.55 35.21
CA HIS A 53 39.01 27.49 33.75
C HIS A 53 39.10 26.05 33.22
N TYR A 54 40.01 25.24 33.75
CA TYR A 54 40.13 23.83 33.36
C TYR A 54 38.85 23.04 33.67
N LYS A 55 38.25 23.24 34.83
CA LYS A 55 36.97 22.61 35.21
C LYS A 55 35.83 23.04 34.30
N SER A 56 35.73 24.33 34.00
CA SER A 56 34.72 24.89 33.10
C SER A 56 34.85 24.33 31.67
N SER A 57 36.08 24.24 31.15
CA SER A 57 36.37 23.61 29.86
C SER A 57 35.94 22.14 29.85
N LEU A 58 36.30 21.38 30.89
CA LEU A 58 35.91 19.97 31.02
C LEU A 58 34.38 19.80 31.05
N LEU A 59 33.67 20.67 31.79
CA LEU A 59 32.21 20.66 31.84
C LEU A 59 31.59 20.98 30.47
N SER A 60 32.17 21.90 29.72
CA SER A 60 31.76 22.21 28.35
C SER A 60 31.92 20.99 27.44
N ASP A 61 33.08 20.33 27.49
CA ASP A 61 33.37 19.14 26.68
C ASP A 61 32.40 17.99 27.05
N ILE A 62 32.14 17.78 28.34
CA ILE A 62 31.15 16.80 28.81
C ILE A 62 29.74 17.15 28.30
N SER A 63 29.34 18.41 28.35
CA SER A 63 28.03 18.86 27.86
C SER A 63 27.89 18.65 26.35
N GLU A 64 28.94 18.90 25.58
CA GLU A 64 28.96 18.64 24.14
C GLU A 64 28.84 17.14 23.85
N LEU A 65 29.57 16.30 24.59
CA LEU A 65 29.47 14.84 24.48
C LEU A 65 28.08 14.33 24.84
N ILE A 66 27.48 14.84 25.92
CA ILE A 66 26.10 14.50 26.32
C ILE A 66 25.12 14.90 25.21
N SER A 67 25.29 16.08 24.60
CA SER A 67 24.43 16.56 23.50
C SER A 67 24.55 15.68 22.24
N LYS A 68 25.76 15.20 21.93
CA LYS A 68 25.99 14.24 20.84
C LYS A 68 25.32 12.90 21.13
N ILE A 69 25.43 12.40 22.36
CA ILE A 69 24.79 11.15 22.80
C ILE A 69 23.26 11.26 22.76
N SER A 70 22.68 12.37 23.24
CA SER A 70 21.22 12.57 23.20
C SER A 70 20.69 12.64 21.77
N THR A 71 21.44 13.26 20.86
CA THR A 71 21.07 13.32 19.44
C THR A 71 21.09 11.93 18.80
N PHE A 72 22.11 11.13 19.10
CA PHE A 72 22.20 9.73 18.65
C PHE A 72 21.05 8.87 19.18
N ASN A 73 20.72 8.99 20.48
CA ASN A 73 19.60 8.28 21.07
C ASN A 73 18.26 8.68 20.43
N THR A 74 18.05 9.97 20.17
CA THR A 74 16.81 10.47 19.55
C THR A 74 16.61 9.90 18.13
N GLN A 75 17.67 9.87 17.33
CA GLN A 75 17.65 9.26 15.99
C GLN A 75 17.34 7.75 16.06
N ASN A 76 17.96 7.03 17.00
CA ASN A 76 17.67 5.62 17.21
C ASN A 76 16.23 5.37 17.65
N THR A 77 15.68 6.16 18.57
CA THR A 77 14.26 6.04 18.95
C THR A 77 13.31 6.26 17.78
N HIS A 78 13.61 7.22 16.89
CA HIS A 78 12.80 7.44 15.69
C HIS A 78 12.92 6.27 14.68
N ILE A 79 14.09 5.65 14.56
CA ILE A 79 14.28 4.47 13.71
C ILE A 79 13.53 3.27 14.29
N ILE A 80 13.61 3.07 15.61
CA ILE A 80 12.90 2.00 16.33
C ILE A 80 11.38 2.18 16.20
N SER A 81 10.87 3.40 16.42
CA SER A 81 9.43 3.67 16.30
C SER A 81 8.93 3.41 14.88
N LYS A 82 9.67 3.85 13.86
CA LYS A 82 9.32 3.61 12.46
C LYS A 82 9.34 2.11 12.12
N TRP A 83 10.30 1.36 12.66
CA TRP A 83 10.40 -0.07 12.44
C TRP A 83 9.26 -0.85 13.10
N GLU A 84 8.85 -0.45 14.31
CA GLU A 84 7.68 -0.98 15.00
C GLU A 84 6.39 -0.68 14.21
N ASP A 85 6.27 0.52 13.64
CA ASP A 85 5.14 0.91 12.78
C ASP A 85 5.06 0.02 11.53
N ASP A 86 6.18 -0.22 10.84
CA ASP A 86 6.22 -1.05 9.62
C ASP A 86 5.81 -2.51 9.91
N GLN A 87 6.24 -3.07 11.04
CA GLN A 87 5.84 -4.42 11.46
C GLN A 87 4.37 -4.49 11.83
N MET A 88 3.86 -3.51 12.58
CA MET A 88 2.46 -3.42 12.96
C MET A 88 1.57 -3.37 11.71
N MET A 89 1.91 -2.50 10.75
CA MET A 89 1.19 -2.35 9.49
C MET A 89 1.21 -3.63 8.65
N LEU A 90 2.33 -4.36 8.63
CA LEU A 90 2.41 -5.67 7.96
C LEU A 90 1.46 -6.68 8.59
N VAL A 91 1.44 -6.76 9.92
CA VAL A 91 0.56 -7.68 10.65
C VAL A 91 -0.91 -7.30 10.47
N GLU A 92 -1.25 -6.02 10.45
CA GLU A 92 -2.61 -5.54 10.14
C GLU A 92 -3.06 -5.97 8.74
N ARG A 93 -2.18 -5.86 7.74
CA ARG A 93 -2.47 -6.36 6.38
C ARG A 93 -2.68 -7.87 6.35
N ILE A 94 -1.89 -8.64 7.11
CA ILE A 94 -2.13 -10.09 7.25
C ILE A 94 -3.50 -10.35 7.87
N LYS A 95 -3.83 -9.69 8.98
CA LYS A 95 -5.14 -9.84 9.66
C LYS A 95 -6.30 -9.49 8.75
N TYR A 96 -6.20 -8.38 8.02
CA TYR A 96 -7.20 -7.97 7.03
C TYR A 96 -7.51 -9.08 6.03
N ILE A 97 -6.47 -9.72 5.49
CA ILE A 97 -6.67 -10.85 4.57
C ILE A 97 -7.31 -12.04 5.28
N LEU A 98 -6.91 -12.38 6.51
CA LEU A 98 -7.54 -13.48 7.24
C LEU A 98 -9.03 -13.20 7.49
N ASP A 99 -9.38 -11.97 7.84
CA ASP A 99 -10.76 -11.52 8.05
C ASP A 99 -11.58 -11.58 6.76
N GLU A 100 -11.00 -11.14 5.63
CA GLU A 100 -11.63 -11.27 4.30
C GLU A 100 -11.89 -12.74 3.95
N PHE A 101 -11.03 -13.68 4.33
CA PHE A 101 -11.31 -15.10 4.09
C PHE A 101 -12.15 -15.76 5.20
N ASN A 102 -12.54 -15.01 6.24
CA ASN A 102 -13.19 -15.50 7.46
C ASN A 102 -12.44 -16.67 8.11
N LEU A 103 -11.11 -16.52 8.23
CA LEU A 103 -10.22 -17.54 8.76
C LEU A 103 -9.67 -17.14 10.13
N ASN A 104 -9.70 -18.10 11.06
CA ASN A 104 -8.91 -18.00 12.28
C ASN A 104 -7.47 -18.47 12.02
N THR A 105 -6.58 -18.25 12.99
CA THR A 105 -5.16 -18.63 12.90
C THR A 105 -4.94 -20.10 12.55
N ILE A 106 -5.76 -21.02 13.08
CA ILE A 106 -5.61 -22.47 12.84
C ILE A 106 -5.94 -22.78 11.37
N SER A 107 -7.13 -22.40 10.92
CA SER A 107 -7.59 -22.63 9.54
C SER A 107 -6.72 -21.91 8.49
N ALA A 108 -6.18 -20.74 8.83
CA ALA A 108 -5.25 -20.01 7.97
C ALA A 108 -3.92 -20.76 7.82
N SER A 109 -3.38 -21.30 8.91
CA SER A 109 -2.16 -22.11 8.89
C SER A 109 -2.33 -23.42 8.14
N GLU A 110 -3.48 -24.08 8.28
CA GLU A 110 -3.83 -25.26 7.47
C GLU A 110 -3.89 -24.92 5.98
N LYS A 111 -4.54 -23.80 5.62
CA LYS A 111 -4.63 -23.34 4.23
C LYS A 111 -3.27 -22.93 3.66
N LEU A 112 -2.39 -22.38 4.48
CA LEU A 112 -0.99 -22.13 4.16
C LEU A 112 -0.18 -23.43 4.07
N ASN A 113 -0.73 -24.61 4.38
CA ASN A 113 0.01 -25.86 4.43
C ASN A 113 1.25 -25.73 5.35
N GLU A 114 1.05 -25.16 6.53
CA GLU A 114 2.04 -25.13 7.62
C GLU A 114 1.86 -26.35 8.52
N THR A 115 2.95 -26.86 9.07
CA THR A 115 2.92 -28.02 9.98
C THR A 115 2.32 -27.69 11.35
N SER A 116 2.25 -26.41 11.70
CA SER A 116 1.62 -25.92 12.93
C SER A 116 1.13 -24.47 12.77
N PHE A 117 0.21 -24.05 13.64
CA PHE A 117 -0.26 -22.67 13.68
C PHE A 117 0.65 -21.72 14.46
N GLU A 118 1.72 -22.24 15.08
CA GLU A 118 2.59 -21.48 15.98
C GLU A 118 3.30 -20.33 15.25
N LYS A 119 3.80 -20.57 14.03
CA LYS A 119 4.49 -19.55 13.22
C LYS A 119 3.56 -18.36 12.97
N LEU A 120 2.34 -18.61 12.47
CA LEU A 120 1.36 -17.55 12.21
C LEU A 120 0.92 -16.86 13.51
N TYR A 121 0.66 -17.61 14.57
CA TYR A 121 0.29 -17.05 15.88
C TYR A 121 1.34 -16.05 16.38
N LYS A 122 2.62 -16.43 16.35
CA LYS A 122 3.74 -15.57 16.76
C LYS A 122 3.84 -14.32 15.89
N ILE A 123 3.65 -14.43 14.56
CA ILE A 123 3.62 -13.28 13.65
C ILE A 123 2.49 -12.32 14.05
N LEU A 124 1.26 -12.83 14.23
CA LEU A 124 0.08 -12.02 14.55
C LEU A 124 0.17 -11.33 15.92
N LYS A 125 1.01 -11.85 16.82
CA LYS A 125 1.32 -11.28 18.14
C LYS A 125 2.58 -10.42 18.14
N LEU A 126 3.15 -10.11 16.98
CA LEU A 126 4.39 -9.32 16.84
C LEU A 126 5.58 -9.93 17.60
N GLN A 127 5.59 -11.25 17.80
CA GLN A 127 6.66 -11.96 18.50
C GLN A 127 7.77 -12.39 17.55
N ILE A 128 7.46 -12.57 16.26
CA ILE A 128 8.44 -12.86 15.22
C ILE A 128 8.10 -12.06 13.96
N ILE A 129 9.13 -11.71 13.20
CA ILE A 129 9.00 -11.07 11.90
C ILE A 129 8.90 -12.17 10.84
N PRO A 130 7.91 -12.14 9.94
CA PRO A 130 7.83 -13.08 8.84
C PRO A 130 9.00 -12.88 7.85
N ASP A 131 9.62 -13.98 7.46
CA ASP A 131 10.60 -14.01 6.38
C ASP A 131 9.96 -13.80 4.99
N PHE A 132 10.76 -13.48 3.98
CA PHE A 132 10.25 -13.23 2.63
C PHE A 132 9.59 -14.47 2.01
N ASP A 133 10.04 -15.67 2.36
CA ASP A 133 9.46 -16.91 1.85
C ASP A 133 8.04 -17.10 2.37
N PHE A 134 7.80 -16.82 3.65
CA PHE A 134 6.48 -16.80 4.25
C PHE A 134 5.59 -15.75 3.59
N LEU A 135 6.08 -14.53 3.38
CA LEU A 135 5.29 -13.47 2.72
C LEU A 135 4.91 -13.83 1.28
N ASN A 136 5.83 -14.44 0.53
CA ASN A 136 5.56 -14.92 -0.82
C ASN A 136 4.55 -16.07 -0.80
N LYS A 137 4.71 -17.03 0.11
CA LYS A 137 3.79 -18.16 0.31
C LYS A 137 2.40 -17.69 0.69
N PHE A 138 2.31 -16.74 1.62
CA PHE A 138 1.06 -16.10 2.04
C PHE A 138 0.39 -15.42 0.86
N SER A 139 1.14 -14.62 0.10
CA SER A 139 0.63 -13.91 -1.07
C SER A 139 0.06 -14.86 -2.12
N ASN A 140 0.79 -15.94 -2.41
CA ASN A 140 0.37 -16.95 -3.39
C ASN A 140 -0.85 -17.76 -2.92
N THR A 141 -0.91 -18.10 -1.63
CA THR A 141 -2.02 -18.90 -1.05
C THR A 141 -3.33 -18.13 -1.07
N PHE A 142 -3.28 -16.85 -0.71
CA PHE A 142 -4.46 -15.98 -0.68
C PHE A 142 -4.70 -15.21 -1.96
N THR A 143 -3.81 -15.36 -2.96
CA THR A 143 -3.93 -14.74 -4.27
C THR A 143 -4.00 -13.21 -4.15
N ILE A 144 -3.05 -12.64 -3.42
CA ILE A 144 -2.95 -11.20 -3.14
C ILE A 144 -1.67 -10.59 -3.69
N ASN A 145 -1.69 -9.27 -3.86
CA ASN A 145 -0.56 -8.50 -4.31
C ASN A 145 0.54 -8.45 -3.23
N ASN A 146 1.69 -9.02 -3.57
CA ASN A 146 2.83 -9.14 -2.67
C ASN A 146 3.47 -7.78 -2.34
N GLU A 147 3.45 -6.83 -3.28
CA GLU A 147 3.94 -5.46 -3.03
C GLU A 147 3.04 -4.73 -2.02
N TRP A 148 1.72 -4.91 -2.14
CA TRP A 148 0.76 -4.40 -1.16
C TRP A 148 1.00 -5.01 0.23
N LEU A 149 1.18 -6.32 0.32
CA LEU A 149 1.46 -6.98 1.60
C LEU A 149 2.73 -6.41 2.26
N LYS A 150 3.80 -6.21 1.48
CA LYS A 150 5.09 -5.74 1.98
C LYS A 150 5.11 -4.25 2.32
N THR A 151 4.49 -3.41 1.50
CA THR A 151 4.68 -1.95 1.54
C THR A 151 3.41 -1.15 1.76
N GLY A 152 2.24 -1.77 1.67
CA GLY A 152 0.94 -1.10 1.69
C GLY A 152 0.59 -0.35 0.41
N LYS A 153 1.44 -0.38 -0.63
CA LYS A 153 1.17 0.28 -1.92
C LYS A 153 0.28 -0.59 -2.80
N ARG A 154 -0.51 0.06 -3.68
CA ARG A 154 -1.51 -0.59 -4.55
C ARG A 154 -2.64 -1.22 -3.72
N TYR A 155 -3.26 -2.27 -4.25
CA TYR A 155 -4.45 -2.90 -3.67
C TYR A 155 -4.21 -4.40 -3.43
N PRO A 156 -4.81 -4.98 -2.37
CA PRO A 156 -4.59 -6.37 -1.98
C PRO A 156 -4.98 -7.37 -3.06
N PHE A 157 -6.10 -7.16 -3.75
CA PHE A 157 -6.63 -8.11 -4.74
C PHE A 157 -6.40 -7.65 -6.18
N ASP A 158 -5.49 -6.70 -6.40
CA ASP A 158 -5.02 -6.35 -7.73
C ASP A 158 -3.96 -7.35 -8.19
N VAL A 159 -4.44 -8.54 -8.57
CA VAL A 159 -3.64 -9.64 -9.13
C VAL A 159 -4.25 -10.06 -10.46
N LYS A 160 -3.47 -9.94 -11.53
CA LYS A 160 -3.91 -10.21 -12.90
C LYS A 160 -3.58 -11.63 -13.35
N PHE A 161 -4.60 -12.34 -13.80
CA PHE A 161 -4.53 -13.67 -14.41
C PHE A 161 -4.91 -13.62 -15.89
N ILE A 162 -5.84 -12.74 -16.26
CA ILE A 162 -6.26 -12.57 -17.65
C ILE A 162 -5.15 -11.85 -18.41
N LYS A 163 -4.69 -12.47 -19.50
CA LYS A 163 -3.70 -11.87 -20.40
C LYS A 163 -4.36 -11.22 -21.61
N SER A 164 -5.58 -11.67 -21.93
CA SER A 164 -6.36 -11.21 -23.05
C SER A 164 -6.69 -9.72 -22.97
N ASN A 165 -6.67 -9.07 -24.12
CA ASN A 165 -6.99 -7.67 -24.28
C ASN A 165 -8.33 -7.44 -24.99
N THR A 166 -8.87 -8.48 -25.63
CA THR A 166 -10.11 -8.47 -26.40
C THR A 166 -10.96 -9.69 -26.03
N LEU A 167 -12.26 -9.66 -26.36
CA LEU A 167 -13.15 -10.82 -26.13
C LEU A 167 -12.82 -12.01 -27.02
N ASP A 168 -12.22 -11.78 -28.18
CA ASP A 168 -11.75 -12.83 -29.07
C ASP A 168 -10.56 -13.57 -28.44
N GLU A 169 -9.58 -12.83 -27.90
CA GLU A 169 -8.47 -13.43 -27.13
C GLU A 169 -9.00 -14.12 -25.86
N LEU A 170 -9.94 -13.50 -25.14
CA LEU A 170 -10.52 -14.10 -23.95
C LEU A 170 -11.26 -15.40 -24.27
N SER A 171 -11.85 -15.49 -25.47
CA SER A 171 -12.51 -16.70 -25.96
C SER A 171 -11.57 -17.89 -26.11
N GLU A 172 -10.27 -17.65 -26.31
CA GLU A 172 -9.25 -18.71 -26.42
C GLU A 172 -8.86 -19.26 -25.03
N GLU A 173 -9.05 -18.48 -23.97
CA GLU A 173 -8.70 -18.82 -22.58
C GLU A 173 -9.89 -19.40 -21.78
N VAL A 174 -11.11 -19.43 -22.32
CA VAL A 174 -12.36 -19.82 -21.61
C VAL A 174 -12.28 -21.20 -20.97
N GLU A 175 -11.63 -22.16 -21.64
CA GLU A 175 -11.53 -23.52 -21.10
C GLU A 175 -10.63 -23.61 -19.87
N ASP A 176 -9.66 -22.70 -19.72
CA ASP A 176 -8.81 -22.62 -18.54
C ASP A 176 -9.55 -22.02 -17.33
N PHE A 177 -10.67 -21.32 -17.57
CA PHE A 177 -11.49 -20.75 -16.52
C PHE A 177 -12.47 -21.78 -15.95
N LYS A 178 -12.52 -21.82 -14.62
CA LYS A 178 -13.53 -22.57 -13.90
C LYS A 178 -14.93 -21.99 -14.17
N LYS A 179 -15.05 -20.66 -14.15
CA LYS A 179 -16.33 -19.98 -14.38
C LYS A 179 -16.14 -18.54 -14.83
N ILE A 180 -17.06 -18.04 -15.65
CA ILE A 180 -17.10 -16.64 -16.09
C ILE A 180 -18.41 -16.02 -15.61
N TYR A 181 -18.36 -14.76 -15.20
CA TYR A 181 -19.51 -13.99 -14.75
C TYR A 181 -19.58 -12.70 -15.54
N ILE A 182 -20.76 -12.40 -16.08
CA ILE A 182 -21.08 -11.05 -16.60
C ILE A 182 -21.92 -10.39 -15.52
N ILE A 183 -21.41 -9.29 -14.97
CA ILE A 183 -21.95 -8.65 -13.78
C ILE A 183 -22.44 -7.26 -14.13
N HIS A 184 -23.67 -6.94 -13.75
CA HIS A 184 -24.18 -5.56 -13.77
C HIS A 184 -24.60 -5.10 -12.35
N SER A 185 -24.69 -3.79 -12.18
CA SER A 185 -25.20 -3.17 -10.94
C SER A 185 -26.74 -3.12 -10.94
N SER A 186 -27.37 -3.38 -9.80
CA SER A 186 -28.82 -3.41 -9.63
C SER A 186 -29.52 -2.08 -9.92
N ASP A 187 -28.79 -0.97 -9.85
CA ASP A 187 -29.28 0.37 -10.17
C ASP A 187 -29.28 0.66 -11.68
N ASN A 188 -28.69 -0.21 -12.51
CA ASN A 188 -28.50 -0.05 -13.95
C ASN A 188 -27.78 1.24 -14.34
N LYS A 189 -26.91 1.77 -13.46
CA LYS A 189 -26.18 3.03 -13.69
C LYS A 189 -24.66 2.87 -13.72
N ALA A 190 -24.19 1.67 -13.41
CA ALA A 190 -22.77 1.32 -13.49
C ALA A 190 -22.48 0.51 -14.75
N TYR A 191 -21.21 0.43 -15.12
CA TYR A 191 -20.78 -0.40 -16.23
C TYR A 191 -21.11 -1.89 -15.97
N THR A 192 -21.30 -2.65 -17.03
CA THR A 192 -21.28 -4.11 -16.95
C THR A 192 -19.85 -4.60 -17.09
N GLU A 193 -19.44 -5.57 -16.28
CA GLU A 193 -18.07 -6.09 -16.21
C GLU A 193 -18.03 -7.60 -16.37
N ILE A 194 -16.88 -8.13 -16.80
CA ILE A 194 -16.62 -9.57 -16.83
C ILE A 194 -15.67 -9.93 -15.71
N VAL A 195 -16.07 -10.87 -14.87
CA VAL A 195 -15.25 -11.46 -13.81
C VAL A 195 -15.00 -12.92 -14.14
N VAL A 196 -13.75 -13.35 -14.05
CA VAL A 196 -13.37 -14.76 -14.26
C VAL A 196 -12.94 -15.38 -12.94
N GLU A 197 -13.36 -16.61 -12.71
CA GLU A 197 -12.81 -17.48 -11.68
C GLU A 197 -11.88 -18.48 -12.38
N TYR A 198 -10.57 -18.28 -12.28
CA TYR A 198 -9.58 -19.15 -12.92
C TYR A 198 -9.55 -20.52 -12.24
N GLN A 199 -9.46 -20.52 -10.91
CA GLN A 199 -9.53 -21.71 -10.05
C GLN A 199 -10.41 -21.38 -8.84
N THR A 200 -10.82 -22.39 -8.08
CA THR A 200 -11.63 -22.19 -6.88
C THR A 200 -11.05 -21.09 -5.99
N GLY A 201 -11.76 -19.96 -5.92
CA GLY A 201 -11.37 -18.82 -5.11
C GLY A 201 -10.28 -17.89 -5.69
N LYS A 202 -9.93 -18.02 -6.97
CA LYS A 202 -8.99 -17.13 -7.66
C LYS A 202 -9.72 -16.36 -8.74
N PHE A 203 -9.84 -15.05 -8.55
CA PHE A 203 -10.65 -14.19 -9.40
C PHE A 203 -9.81 -13.11 -10.08
N ASP A 204 -10.25 -12.68 -11.25
CA ASP A 204 -9.78 -11.46 -11.92
C ASP A 204 -10.96 -10.75 -12.59
N ILE A 205 -10.79 -9.47 -12.86
CA ILE A 205 -11.72 -8.63 -13.60
C ILE A 205 -11.11 -8.34 -14.96
N PHE A 206 -11.85 -8.68 -16.02
CA PHE A 206 -11.47 -8.34 -17.39
C PHE A 206 -11.45 -6.83 -17.55
N LYS A 207 -10.41 -6.32 -18.20
CA LYS A 207 -10.14 -4.87 -18.23
C LYS A 207 -11.23 -4.05 -18.96
N ASN A 208 -11.95 -4.66 -19.91
CA ASN A 208 -12.96 -3.96 -20.69
C ASN A 208 -14.27 -3.92 -19.91
N VAL A 209 -14.92 -2.76 -19.97
CA VAL A 209 -16.22 -2.48 -19.35
C VAL A 209 -17.26 -2.19 -20.43
N TYR A 210 -18.53 -2.41 -20.13
CA TYR A 210 -19.61 -2.35 -21.12
C TYR A 210 -20.73 -1.40 -20.68
N CYS A 211 -21.19 -0.57 -21.59
CA CYS A 211 -22.18 0.49 -21.37
C CYS A 211 -23.62 -0.03 -21.40
N ILE A 212 -24.01 -0.89 -20.45
CA ILE A 212 -25.39 -1.40 -20.35
C ILE A 212 -26.07 -0.76 -19.13
N GLY A 213 -26.85 0.29 -19.36
CA GLY A 213 -27.50 1.04 -18.28
C GLY A 213 -28.10 2.38 -18.72
N GLU A 214 -28.80 3.03 -17.79
CA GLU A 214 -29.52 4.30 -17.99
C GLU A 214 -28.61 5.51 -18.23
N ASP A 215 -27.41 5.49 -17.64
CA ASP A 215 -26.50 6.63 -17.64
C ASP A 215 -25.55 6.65 -18.85
N PHE A 216 -25.70 5.72 -19.79
CA PHE A 216 -24.82 5.57 -20.94
C PHE A 216 -25.50 6.00 -22.25
N ILE A 217 -24.68 6.56 -23.13
CA ILE A 217 -25.08 6.87 -24.51
C ILE A 217 -24.49 5.79 -25.41
N MET A 218 -25.36 5.08 -26.14
CA MET A 218 -24.93 4.04 -27.07
C MET A 218 -24.48 4.66 -28.38
N SER A 219 -23.18 4.99 -28.46
CA SER A 219 -22.54 5.49 -29.67
C SER A 219 -21.80 4.36 -30.41
N GLY A 220 -21.28 4.63 -31.61
CA GLY A 220 -20.74 3.59 -32.52
C GLY A 220 -19.84 2.53 -31.85
N PRO A 221 -18.83 2.92 -31.04
CA PRO A 221 -18.00 1.99 -30.27
C PRO A 221 -18.78 1.18 -29.23
N GLU A 222 -19.62 1.81 -28.41
CA GLU A 222 -20.40 1.15 -27.36
C GLU A 222 -21.39 0.12 -27.96
N CYS A 223 -21.99 0.45 -29.11
CA CYS A 223 -22.82 -0.48 -29.86
C CYS A 223 -22.04 -1.69 -30.37
N TYR A 224 -20.76 -1.51 -30.71
CA TYR A 224 -19.88 -2.60 -31.13
C TYR A 224 -19.52 -3.48 -29.94
N ASP A 225 -19.09 -2.87 -28.83
CA ASP A 225 -18.71 -3.60 -27.62
C ASP A 225 -19.87 -4.39 -27.03
N LEU A 226 -21.10 -3.85 -27.05
CA LEU A 226 -22.30 -4.57 -26.65
C LEU A 226 -22.54 -5.82 -27.52
N TYR A 227 -22.37 -5.67 -28.84
CA TYR A 227 -22.56 -6.80 -29.76
C TYR A 227 -21.47 -7.87 -29.62
N GLU A 228 -20.22 -7.45 -29.40
CA GLU A 228 -19.13 -8.39 -29.09
C GLU A 228 -19.39 -9.15 -27.78
N LEU A 229 -19.88 -8.45 -26.74
CA LEU A 229 -20.26 -9.09 -25.48
C LEU A 229 -21.38 -10.12 -25.69
N TYR A 230 -22.40 -9.78 -26.48
CA TYR A 230 -23.47 -10.71 -26.84
C TYR A 230 -22.93 -11.95 -27.58
N LYS A 231 -22.07 -11.77 -28.59
CA LYS A 231 -21.45 -12.91 -29.31
C LYS A 231 -20.62 -13.78 -28.37
N PHE A 232 -19.85 -13.15 -27.48
CA PHE A 232 -19.06 -13.85 -26.47
C PHE A 232 -19.95 -14.68 -25.55
N TYR A 233 -21.07 -14.11 -25.07
CA TYR A 233 -22.06 -14.81 -24.27
C TYR A 233 -22.64 -16.03 -25.00
N ILE A 234 -23.19 -15.84 -26.20
CA ILE A 234 -23.83 -16.93 -26.96
C ILE A 234 -22.84 -18.06 -27.28
N LYS A 235 -21.59 -17.72 -27.59
CA LYS A 235 -20.55 -18.72 -27.88
C LYS A 235 -20.21 -19.59 -26.66
N HIS A 236 -20.32 -19.04 -25.45
CA HIS A 236 -19.84 -19.66 -24.20
C HIS A 236 -20.90 -19.74 -23.11
N GLU A 237 -22.18 -19.78 -23.49
CA GLU A 237 -23.34 -19.66 -22.58
C GLU A 237 -23.26 -20.63 -21.39
N HIS A 238 -22.82 -21.87 -21.64
CA HIS A 238 -22.70 -22.92 -20.62
C HIS A 238 -21.62 -22.66 -19.55
N LYS A 239 -20.65 -21.78 -19.80
CA LYS A 239 -19.57 -21.38 -18.87
C LYS A 239 -19.85 -20.05 -18.18
N ILE A 240 -20.73 -19.23 -18.77
CA ILE A 240 -21.02 -17.89 -18.30
C ILE A 240 -22.22 -17.90 -17.35
N SER A 241 -22.16 -17.09 -16.32
CA SER A 241 -23.32 -16.80 -15.47
C SER A 241 -23.58 -15.31 -15.45
N LEU A 242 -24.81 -14.93 -15.82
CA LEU A 242 -25.26 -13.54 -15.72
C LEU A 242 -25.65 -13.22 -14.29
N ARG A 243 -25.07 -12.17 -13.72
CA ARG A 243 -25.20 -11.82 -12.30
C ARG A 243 -25.50 -10.34 -12.12
N VAL A 244 -26.21 -10.05 -11.04
CA VAL A 244 -26.45 -8.69 -10.55
C VAL A 244 -25.88 -8.54 -9.15
N LEU A 245 -25.24 -7.39 -8.89
CA LEU A 245 -24.78 -6.96 -7.58
C LEU A 245 -25.53 -5.72 -7.13
N GLU A 246 -25.80 -5.61 -5.83
CA GLU A 246 -26.25 -4.33 -5.27
C GLU A 246 -25.14 -3.29 -5.38
N ARG A 247 -25.52 -2.02 -5.51
CA ARG A 247 -24.57 -0.92 -5.78
C ARG A 247 -23.35 -0.93 -4.85
N LYS A 248 -23.58 -1.12 -3.55
CA LYS A 248 -22.51 -1.17 -2.54
C LYS A 248 -21.50 -2.31 -2.78
N ASP A 249 -21.96 -3.47 -3.21
CA ASP A 249 -21.10 -4.62 -3.47
C ASP A 249 -20.42 -4.51 -4.84
N TYR A 250 -21.08 -3.89 -5.82
CA TYR A 250 -20.47 -3.51 -7.08
C TYR A 250 -19.31 -2.51 -6.88
N ASP A 251 -19.48 -1.46 -6.06
CA ASP A 251 -18.40 -0.50 -5.79
C ASP A 251 -17.19 -1.18 -5.10
N LYS A 252 -17.41 -2.22 -4.28
CA LYS A 252 -16.33 -3.03 -3.70
C LYS A 252 -15.57 -3.81 -4.76
N LEU A 253 -16.28 -4.39 -5.73
CA LEU A 253 -15.69 -5.14 -6.85
C LEU A 253 -14.64 -4.28 -7.55
N ASN A 254 -14.99 -3.03 -7.83
CA ASN A 254 -14.17 -2.11 -8.61
C ASN A 254 -13.04 -1.47 -7.80
N SER A 255 -13.03 -1.66 -6.47
CA SER A 255 -12.02 -1.06 -5.60
C SER A 255 -10.72 -1.86 -5.51
N SER A 256 -10.73 -3.15 -5.91
CA SER A 256 -9.63 -4.11 -5.70
C SER A 256 -9.19 -4.30 -4.24
N ASN A 257 -9.92 -3.72 -3.28
CA ASN A 257 -9.61 -3.82 -1.85
C ASN A 257 -10.21 -5.07 -1.21
N TYR A 258 -11.29 -5.61 -1.78
CA TYR A 258 -12.05 -6.70 -1.19
C TYR A 258 -11.92 -7.98 -2.01
N TYR A 259 -12.00 -9.12 -1.32
CA TYR A 259 -11.93 -10.40 -1.97
C TYR A 259 -13.19 -10.65 -2.80
N ILE A 260 -13.03 -10.75 -4.13
CA ILE A 260 -14.13 -10.95 -5.09
C ILE A 260 -15.00 -12.15 -4.71
N GLY A 261 -14.40 -13.24 -4.21
CA GLY A 261 -15.17 -14.43 -3.82
C GLY A 261 -16.22 -14.18 -2.74
N ASN A 262 -16.04 -13.20 -1.85
CA ASN A 262 -17.08 -12.80 -0.90
C ASN A 262 -18.16 -11.93 -1.53
N ILE A 263 -17.77 -11.01 -2.41
CA ILE A 263 -18.69 -10.16 -3.16
C ILE A 263 -19.64 -11.05 -3.98
N MET A 264 -19.09 -12.07 -4.64
CA MET A 264 -19.86 -12.99 -5.49
C MET A 264 -20.88 -13.84 -4.71
N LYS A 265 -20.69 -14.08 -3.40
CA LYS A 265 -21.70 -14.78 -2.57
C LYS A 265 -22.99 -13.98 -2.43
N ASN A 266 -22.92 -12.66 -2.53
CA ASN A 266 -24.08 -11.77 -2.46
C ASN A 266 -24.73 -11.55 -3.84
N SER A 267 -24.10 -12.01 -4.93
CA SER A 267 -24.63 -11.86 -6.28
C SER A 267 -25.88 -12.70 -6.51
N LYS A 268 -26.82 -12.17 -7.30
CA LYS A 268 -28.04 -12.86 -7.71
C LYS A 268 -28.03 -13.11 -9.22
N PRO A 269 -28.78 -14.08 -9.75
CA PRO A 269 -29.00 -14.18 -11.19
C PRO A 269 -29.55 -12.87 -11.76
N SER A 270 -29.05 -12.46 -12.92
CA SER A 270 -29.50 -11.25 -13.60
C SER A 270 -30.55 -11.56 -14.67
N TYR A 271 -31.82 -11.45 -14.30
CA TYR A 271 -32.91 -11.59 -15.28
C TYR A 271 -32.89 -10.51 -16.36
N MET A 272 -32.36 -9.31 -16.07
CA MET A 272 -32.25 -8.24 -17.06
C MET A 272 -31.29 -8.62 -18.19
N LEU A 273 -30.06 -9.04 -17.84
CA LEU A 273 -29.10 -9.54 -18.83
C LEU A 273 -29.59 -10.83 -19.53
N ASP A 274 -30.26 -11.73 -18.81
CA ASP A 274 -30.85 -12.94 -19.41
C ASP A 274 -31.85 -12.53 -20.52
N ASP A 275 -32.83 -11.67 -20.19
CA ASP A 275 -33.82 -11.18 -21.16
C ASP A 275 -33.17 -10.39 -22.31
N LEU A 276 -32.12 -9.60 -22.02
CA LEU A 276 -31.37 -8.83 -23.02
C LEU A 276 -30.72 -9.73 -24.05
N PHE A 277 -30.03 -10.79 -23.61
CA PHE A 277 -29.35 -11.71 -24.51
C PHE A 277 -30.26 -12.77 -25.13
N ASP A 278 -31.45 -13.01 -24.56
CA ASP A 278 -32.49 -13.81 -25.21
C ASP A 278 -33.17 -13.07 -26.38
N LEU A 279 -32.89 -11.76 -26.52
CA LEU A 279 -33.42 -10.86 -27.56
C LEU A 279 -34.96 -10.82 -27.61
N LYS A 280 -35.62 -11.18 -26.52
CA LYS A 280 -37.08 -11.04 -26.39
C LYS A 280 -37.36 -9.74 -25.66
N TYR A 281 -38.35 -8.96 -26.12
CA TYR A 281 -38.78 -7.75 -25.41
C TYR A 281 -39.61 -8.07 -24.16
N LEU A 282 -39.25 -9.12 -23.42
CA LEU A 282 -39.83 -9.44 -22.14
C LEU A 282 -39.48 -8.28 -21.18
N ASN A 283 -40.43 -7.91 -20.32
CA ASN A 283 -40.17 -6.98 -19.21
C ASN A 283 -39.62 -5.59 -19.61
N LYS A 284 -39.84 -5.14 -20.84
CA LYS A 284 -39.41 -3.78 -21.29
C LYS A 284 -39.88 -2.65 -20.36
N ASN A 285 -41.08 -2.77 -19.81
CA ASN A 285 -41.66 -1.78 -18.88
C ASN A 285 -40.98 -1.80 -17.50
N THR A 286 -40.28 -2.90 -17.18
CA THR A 286 -39.57 -3.11 -15.92
C THR A 286 -38.15 -2.56 -15.97
N TYR A 287 -37.47 -2.70 -17.11
CA TYR A 287 -36.06 -2.28 -17.26
C TYR A 287 -35.90 -0.88 -17.86
N GLY A 288 -36.91 -0.35 -18.55
CA GLY A 288 -36.86 1.01 -19.10
C GLY A 288 -36.27 1.09 -20.51
N ASN A 289 -36.03 2.31 -20.97
CA ASN A 289 -35.73 2.58 -22.39
C ASN A 289 -34.35 2.06 -22.82
N PHE A 290 -33.33 2.13 -21.95
CA PHE A 290 -31.98 1.66 -22.29
C PHE A 290 -31.97 0.19 -22.69
N PHE A 291 -32.82 -0.64 -22.06
CA PHE A 291 -32.94 -2.06 -22.36
C PHE A 291 -33.47 -2.29 -23.79
N ILE A 292 -34.47 -1.50 -24.20
CA ILE A 292 -35.02 -1.56 -25.56
C ILE A 292 -33.94 -1.17 -26.56
N GLU A 293 -33.26 -0.05 -26.34
CA GLU A 293 -32.18 0.43 -27.19
C GLU A 293 -31.06 -0.62 -27.35
N CYS A 294 -30.58 -1.20 -26.24
CA CYS A 294 -29.56 -2.26 -26.27
C CYS A 294 -30.06 -3.50 -27.04
N THR A 295 -31.31 -3.91 -26.83
CA THR A 295 -31.91 -5.06 -27.53
C THR A 295 -32.00 -4.81 -29.04
N ASP A 296 -32.41 -3.61 -29.44
CA ASP A 296 -32.54 -3.20 -30.85
C ASP A 296 -31.16 -3.20 -31.53
N ILE A 297 -30.14 -2.63 -30.88
CA ILE A 297 -28.76 -2.62 -31.37
C ILE A 297 -28.25 -4.03 -31.64
N ILE A 298 -28.47 -4.97 -30.71
CA ILE A 298 -28.02 -6.36 -30.89
C ILE A 298 -28.76 -7.00 -32.07
N LYS A 299 -30.09 -6.84 -32.14
CA LYS A 299 -30.90 -7.42 -33.23
C LYS A 299 -30.51 -6.91 -34.60
N GLU A 300 -30.33 -5.59 -34.74
CA GLU A 300 -29.92 -4.97 -36.00
C GLU A 300 -28.58 -5.54 -36.48
N ARG A 301 -27.62 -5.72 -35.58
CA ARG A 301 -26.31 -6.28 -35.92
C ARG A 301 -26.35 -7.78 -36.25
N VAL A 302 -27.16 -8.56 -35.53
CA VAL A 302 -27.40 -9.97 -35.86
C VAL A 302 -27.97 -10.09 -37.28
N GLU A 303 -28.94 -9.25 -37.64
CA GLU A 303 -29.56 -9.25 -38.96
C GLU A 303 -28.59 -8.78 -40.06
N TYR A 304 -27.80 -7.75 -39.79
CA TYR A 304 -26.75 -7.28 -40.71
C TYR A 304 -25.72 -8.37 -41.03
N GLU A 305 -25.22 -9.10 -40.02
CA GLU A 305 -24.26 -10.19 -40.21
C GLU A 305 -24.84 -11.37 -40.98
N LYS A 306 -26.11 -11.72 -40.75
CA LYS A 306 -26.81 -12.74 -41.54
C LYS A 306 -26.86 -12.36 -43.02
N ASN A 307 -27.28 -11.13 -43.32
CA ASN A 307 -27.41 -10.62 -44.68
C ASN A 307 -26.05 -10.50 -45.39
N LYS A 308 -24.99 -10.12 -44.66
CA LYS A 308 -23.63 -10.08 -45.19
C LYS A 308 -23.10 -11.47 -45.56
N ARG A 309 -23.40 -12.49 -44.76
CA ARG A 309 -23.01 -13.89 -45.05
C ARG A 309 -23.72 -14.44 -46.28
N ILE A 310 -25.00 -14.11 -46.47
CA ILE A 310 -25.76 -14.52 -47.67
C ILE A 310 -25.13 -13.93 -48.93
N LYS A 311 -24.86 -12.61 -48.93
CA LYS A 311 -24.25 -11.90 -50.08
C LYS A 311 -22.84 -12.36 -50.43
N ASN A 312 -22.08 -12.89 -49.47
CA ASN A 312 -20.72 -13.39 -49.72
C ASN A 312 -20.69 -14.86 -50.21
N ASN A 313 -21.82 -15.57 -50.12
CA ASN A 313 -21.98 -16.96 -50.55
C ASN A 313 -22.74 -17.10 -51.88
N GLU A 314 -23.23 -15.99 -52.44
CA GLU A 314 -23.75 -15.83 -53.82
C GLU A 314 -22.63 -15.40 -54.77
#